data_AF-D8R7K8-F1
#
_entry.id   AF-D8R7K8-F1
#
_cell.length_a   1.000
_cell.length_b   1.000
_cell.length_c   1.000
_cell.angle_alpha   90.00
_cell.angle_beta   90.00
_cell.angle_gamma   90.00
#
_symmetry.space_group_name_H-M   'P 1'
#
loop_
_entity.id
_entity.type
_entity.pdbx_description
1 polymer ?
#
loop_
_entity_poly.entity_id
_entity_poly.type
_entity_poly.pdbx_seq_one_letter_code
_entity_poly.pdbx_strand_id
1 'polypeptide(L)'
;MTSISLLPKFDISQNYLLNPIRVTLGLWVKEAMALVRAEVVLKKPVTFVTGNAKKLEEVKMILGNSIPFSTLRVDLPELQGEPEEISKEKARIAAKQIDGAVLVEDTCLCFNALHGLPGFEKWFLQKLGHEGLNNMLAAYKDKSAYALCVFSLALGPGFEPTTFVGRTEGKIVPARGPADFGWDPVFQPDGSDFTYAEMPKDEKNKISHRRRALDKVRDHFREYDFVVRNDDSQV
;
A
#
# COMPACT_ATOMS: atom_id res chain seq x y z
N MET A 1 2.31 -37.83 -22.19
CA MET A 1 3.41 -36.89 -22.44
C MET A 1 2.88 -35.83 -23.40
N THR A 2 2.15 -34.82 -22.92
CA THR A 2 2.58 -33.44 -22.55
C THR A 2 3.16 -32.59 -23.69
N SER A 3 2.70 -31.33 -23.69
CA SER A 3 3.25 -30.12 -24.34
C SER A 3 2.67 -29.78 -25.72
N ILE A 4 1.63 -28.95 -25.81
CA ILE A 4 1.50 -27.49 -25.60
C ILE A 4 1.89 -26.69 -26.86
N SER A 5 0.87 -25.94 -27.29
CA SER A 5 0.71 -25.12 -28.48
C SER A 5 1.57 -23.85 -28.49
N LEU A 6 1.97 -23.51 -29.71
CA LEU A 6 2.68 -22.31 -30.15
C LEU A 6 1.98 -21.00 -29.76
N LEU A 7 2.74 -20.06 -29.18
CA LEU A 7 2.48 -18.63 -29.30
C LEU A 7 3.23 -18.10 -30.54
N PRO A 8 2.63 -17.27 -31.41
CA PRO A 8 3.37 -16.61 -32.47
C PRO A 8 4.17 -15.43 -31.92
N LYS A 9 5.44 -15.38 -32.33
CA LYS A 9 6.36 -14.24 -32.14
C LYS A 9 5.82 -13.05 -32.94
N PHE A 10 5.68 -11.90 -32.28
CA PHE A 10 5.42 -10.63 -32.96
C PHE A 10 6.68 -10.18 -33.70
N ASP A 11 6.63 -10.21 -35.03
CA ASP A 11 7.65 -9.70 -35.94
C ASP A 11 7.28 -8.26 -36.35
N ILE A 12 8.11 -7.29 -35.98
CA ILE A 12 7.90 -5.85 -36.21
C ILE A 12 8.61 -5.47 -37.52
N SER A 13 8.19 -6.05 -38.65
CA SER A 13 8.81 -5.77 -39.95
C SER A 13 7.86 -5.59 -41.12
N GLN A 14 6.58 -5.27 -40.88
CA GLN A 14 5.68 -4.84 -41.95
C GLN A 14 5.40 -3.35 -41.92
N ASN A 15 6.16 -2.64 -42.76
CA ASN A 15 5.94 -1.27 -43.18
C ASN A 15 4.53 -1.09 -43.77
N TYR A 16 3.65 -0.43 -43.04
CA TYR A 16 2.50 0.23 -43.68
C TYR A 16 3.02 1.47 -44.41
N LEU A 17 2.96 1.38 -45.74
CA LEU A 17 3.32 2.45 -46.67
C LEU A 17 2.40 3.66 -46.46
N LEU A 18 2.92 4.71 -45.82
CA LEU A 18 2.45 6.07 -46.00
C LEU A 18 3.45 6.82 -46.88
N ASN A 19 2.95 7.30 -48.02
CA ASN A 19 3.67 8.14 -48.97
C ASN A 19 4.18 9.45 -48.31
N PRO A 20 5.20 10.11 -48.88
CA PRO A 20 6.25 10.73 -48.10
C PRO A 20 5.95 12.20 -47.82
N ILE A 21 5.74 12.54 -46.55
CA ILE A 21 6.11 13.86 -46.06
C ILE A 21 7.17 13.62 -45.00
N ARG A 22 8.40 13.92 -45.40
CA ARG A 22 9.62 13.82 -44.61
C ARG A 22 9.56 14.87 -43.50
N VAL A 23 8.81 14.60 -42.44
CA VAL A 23 8.81 15.42 -41.23
C VAL A 23 9.66 14.70 -40.20
N THR A 24 10.72 15.38 -39.76
CA THR A 24 11.66 15.05 -38.69
C THR A 24 11.01 14.27 -37.53
N LEU A 25 11.08 12.95 -37.63
CA LEU A 25 10.55 11.96 -36.69
C LEU A 25 11.66 11.59 -35.70
N GLY A 26 11.72 12.25 -34.54
CA GLY A 26 12.75 11.91 -33.56
C GLY A 26 12.48 12.42 -32.15
N LEU A 27 11.82 13.57 -32.01
CA LEU A 27 11.47 14.15 -30.70
C LEU A 27 9.97 14.00 -30.37
N TRP A 28 9.10 14.21 -31.35
CA TRP A 28 7.65 14.19 -31.16
C TRP A 28 7.07 12.83 -30.74
N VAL A 29 7.68 11.71 -31.14
CA VAL A 29 7.18 10.38 -30.77
C VAL A 29 7.45 10.07 -29.30
N LYS A 30 8.56 10.55 -28.72
CA LYS A 30 8.83 10.34 -27.29
C LYS A 30 7.93 11.20 -26.40
N GLU A 31 7.67 12.44 -26.81
CA GLU A 31 6.75 13.35 -26.10
C GLU A 31 5.29 12.93 -26.26
N ALA A 32 4.88 12.44 -27.44
CA ALA A 32 3.52 11.94 -27.67
C ALA A 32 3.26 10.59 -26.96
N MET A 33 4.26 9.71 -26.87
CA MET A 33 4.13 8.44 -26.12
C MET A 33 4.14 8.66 -24.60
N ALA A 34 4.73 9.76 -24.10
CA ALA A 34 4.66 10.16 -22.69
C ALA A 34 3.27 10.70 -22.28
N LEU A 35 2.35 10.88 -23.23
CA LEU A 35 1.01 11.44 -23.00
C LEU A 35 -0.13 10.40 -23.11
N VAL A 36 0.17 9.17 -23.53
CA VAL A 36 -0.84 8.10 -23.52
C VAL A 36 -0.84 7.47 -22.12
N ARG A 37 -1.64 8.03 -21.21
CA ARG A 37 -1.95 7.36 -19.95
C ARG A 37 -2.74 6.08 -20.27
N ALA A 38 -2.32 4.96 -19.69
CA ALA A 38 -3.05 3.71 -19.84
C ALA A 38 -4.32 3.79 -18.99
N GLU A 39 -5.49 3.99 -19.60
CA GLU A 39 -6.78 4.05 -18.90
C GLU A 39 -7.14 2.65 -18.35
N VAL A 40 -7.43 2.57 -17.05
CA VAL A 40 -7.95 1.36 -16.40
C VAL A 40 -9.40 1.56 -16.03
N VAL A 41 -10.30 0.79 -16.66
CA VAL A 41 -11.74 0.84 -16.38
C VAL A 41 -12.11 -0.20 -15.33
N LEU A 42 -12.63 0.25 -14.20
CA LEU A 42 -13.18 -0.60 -13.13
C LEU A 42 -14.71 -0.65 -13.23
N LYS A 43 -15.27 -1.85 -13.06
CA LYS A 43 -16.73 -2.03 -13.00
C LYS A 43 -17.37 -1.50 -11.70
N LYS A 44 -16.58 -1.38 -10.64
CA LYS A 44 -16.97 -0.93 -9.30
C LYS A 44 -15.82 -0.14 -8.67
N PRO A 45 -16.08 0.75 -7.71
CA PRO A 45 -15.02 1.39 -6.92
C PRO A 45 -14.14 0.36 -6.22
N VAL A 46 -12.88 0.72 -5.97
CA VAL A 46 -11.95 -0.15 -5.22
C VAL A 46 -12.45 -0.30 -3.79
N THR A 47 -12.53 -1.54 -3.31
CA THR A 47 -12.97 -1.80 -1.94
C THR A 47 -11.78 -1.78 -1.00
N PHE A 48 -11.71 -0.80 -0.11
CA PHE A 48 -10.75 -0.80 1.00
C PHE A 48 -11.21 -1.76 2.08
N VAL A 49 -10.44 -2.83 2.29
CA VAL A 49 -10.77 -3.91 3.21
C VAL A 49 -10.01 -3.74 4.51
N THR A 50 -10.73 -3.41 5.58
CA THR A 50 -10.13 -3.27 6.91
C THR A 50 -11.13 -3.57 8.02
N GLY A 51 -10.67 -4.24 9.07
CA GLY A 51 -11.40 -4.40 10.33
C GLY A 51 -11.11 -3.31 11.36
N ASN A 52 -10.17 -2.40 11.07
CA ASN A 52 -9.69 -1.41 12.04
C ASN A 52 -10.24 -0.01 11.72
N ALA A 53 -11.17 0.46 12.55
CA ALA A 53 -11.84 1.76 12.37
C ALA A 53 -10.87 2.96 12.40
N LYS A 54 -9.81 2.90 13.22
CA LYS A 54 -8.81 3.99 13.30
C LYS A 54 -7.90 4.04 12.07
N LYS A 55 -7.53 2.88 11.51
CA LYS A 55 -6.84 2.83 10.20
C LYS A 55 -7.71 3.46 9.12
N LEU A 56 -8.99 3.13 9.10
CA LEU A 56 -9.93 3.70 8.14
C LEU A 56 -10.05 5.23 8.28
N GLU A 57 -10.10 5.75 9.50
CA GLU A 57 -10.13 7.19 9.76
C GLU A 57 -8.89 7.88 9.18
N GLU A 58 -7.69 7.36 9.45
CA GLU A 58 -6.45 7.93 8.90
C GLU A 58 -6.39 7.84 7.37
N VAL A 59 -6.79 6.72 6.78
CA VAL A 59 -6.85 6.54 5.32
C VAL A 59 -7.79 7.56 4.69
N LYS A 60 -8.99 7.76 5.27
CA LYS A 60 -9.96 8.77 4.81
C LYS A 60 -9.40 10.19 4.93
N MET A 61 -8.72 10.51 6.03
CA MET A 61 -8.08 11.82 6.22
C MET A 61 -6.96 12.07 5.20
N ILE A 62 -6.16 11.05 4.87
CA ILE A 62 -5.02 11.20 3.97
C ILE A 62 -5.46 11.22 2.50
N LEU A 63 -6.34 10.30 2.08
CA LEU A 63 -6.77 10.21 0.69
C LEU A 63 -7.83 11.25 0.34
N GLY A 64 -8.68 11.65 1.30
CA GLY A 64 -9.85 12.46 1.01
C GLY A 64 -10.68 11.83 -0.11
N ASN A 65 -10.93 12.60 -1.17
CA ASN A 65 -11.63 12.16 -2.38
C ASN A 65 -10.67 11.85 -3.56
N SER A 66 -9.38 11.63 -3.29
CA SER A 66 -8.35 11.47 -4.34
C SER A 66 -8.50 10.18 -5.14
N ILE A 67 -9.14 9.16 -4.57
CA ILE A 67 -9.44 7.89 -5.25
C ILE A 67 -10.88 7.46 -4.92
N PRO A 68 -11.60 6.83 -5.87
CA PRO A 68 -12.92 6.27 -5.60
C PRO A 68 -12.77 4.95 -4.85
N PHE A 69 -13.08 4.95 -3.53
CA PHE A 69 -13.10 3.72 -2.75
C PHE A 69 -14.38 3.54 -1.94
N SER A 70 -14.81 2.29 -1.83
CA SER A 70 -15.80 1.83 -0.86
C SER A 70 -15.08 1.16 0.32
N THR A 71 -15.77 0.94 1.44
CA THR A 71 -15.17 0.29 2.62
C THR A 71 -15.95 -0.95 2.95
N LEU A 72 -15.26 -2.08 3.13
CA LEU A 72 -15.88 -3.31 3.57
C LEU A 72 -15.09 -3.91 4.73
N ARG A 73 -15.82 -4.27 5.79
CA ARG A 73 -15.24 -5.02 6.90
C ARG A 73 -15.30 -6.50 6.57
N VAL A 74 -14.15 -7.07 6.25
CA VAL A 74 -13.98 -8.52 6.04
C VAL A 74 -12.94 -9.02 7.01
N ASP A 75 -13.20 -10.18 7.61
CA ASP A 75 -12.20 -10.88 8.41
C ASP A 75 -11.29 -11.65 7.47
N LEU A 76 -10.02 -11.25 7.41
CA LEU A 76 -9.00 -11.87 6.58
C LEU A 76 -7.99 -12.58 7.48
N PRO A 77 -7.42 -13.72 7.03
CA PRO A 77 -6.43 -14.42 7.83
C PRO A 77 -5.20 -13.54 8.06
N GLU A 78 -4.66 -13.61 9.28
CA GLU A 78 -3.38 -13.00 9.64
C GLU A 78 -2.27 -14.00 9.31
N LEU A 79 -1.67 -13.85 8.13
CA LEU A 79 -0.65 -14.75 7.59
C LEU A 79 0.73 -14.48 8.23
N GLN A 80 1.66 -15.43 8.08
CA GLN A 80 3.05 -15.32 8.55
C GLN A 80 4.01 -15.33 7.34
N GLY A 81 5.13 -14.62 7.47
CA GLY A 81 6.06 -14.37 6.38
C GLY A 81 6.54 -12.92 6.33
N GLU A 82 7.09 -12.51 5.19
CA GLU A 82 7.56 -11.15 4.96
C GLU A 82 6.39 -10.17 4.74
N PRO A 83 6.50 -8.90 5.16
CA PRO A 83 5.38 -7.95 5.14
C PRO A 83 4.71 -7.77 3.77
N GLU A 84 5.51 -7.67 2.69
CA GLU A 84 4.97 -7.49 1.35
C GLU A 84 4.25 -8.73 0.82
N GLU A 85 4.81 -9.92 1.06
CA GLU A 85 4.20 -11.17 0.61
C GLU A 85 2.91 -11.48 1.37
N ILE A 86 2.86 -11.19 2.67
CA ILE A 86 1.62 -11.26 3.46
C ILE A 86 0.58 -10.30 2.88
N SER A 87 0.96 -9.05 2.59
CA SER A 87 0.01 -8.05 2.09
C SER A 87 -0.53 -8.42 0.70
N LYS A 88 0.32 -8.93 -0.20
CA LYS A 88 -0.12 -9.46 -1.51
C LYS A 88 -1.09 -10.61 -1.34
N GLU A 89 -0.77 -11.59 -0.51
CA GLU A 89 -1.63 -12.76 -0.33
C GLU A 89 -2.96 -12.37 0.32
N LYS A 90 -2.94 -11.44 1.28
CA LYS A 90 -4.14 -10.84 1.86
C LYS A 90 -5.00 -10.16 0.78
N ALA A 91 -4.39 -9.44 -0.17
CA ALA A 91 -5.09 -8.85 -1.31
C ALA A 91 -5.70 -9.91 -2.25
N ARG A 92 -4.98 -11.01 -2.55
CA ARG A 92 -5.50 -12.10 -3.39
C ARG A 92 -6.73 -12.75 -2.75
N ILE A 93 -6.66 -13.03 -1.44
CA ILE A 93 -7.77 -13.62 -0.68
C ILE A 93 -8.97 -12.67 -0.67
N ALA A 94 -8.74 -11.38 -0.38
CA ALA A 94 -9.79 -10.37 -0.37
C ALA A 94 -10.46 -10.20 -1.73
N ALA A 95 -9.66 -10.13 -2.81
CA ALA A 95 -10.17 -9.98 -4.17
C ALA A 95 -11.06 -11.17 -4.57
N LYS A 96 -10.67 -12.39 -4.19
CA LYS A 96 -11.46 -13.61 -4.42
C LYS A 96 -12.77 -13.62 -3.65
N GLN A 97 -12.79 -13.14 -2.41
CA GLN A 97 -14.00 -13.09 -1.58
C GLN A 97 -14.98 -11.98 -2.04
N ILE A 98 -14.45 -10.84 -2.47
CA ILE A 98 -15.24 -9.67 -2.89
C ILE A 98 -15.65 -9.75 -4.36
N ASP A 99 -14.95 -10.55 -5.16
CA ASP A 99 -15.08 -10.63 -6.62
C ASP A 99 -14.96 -9.25 -7.27
N GLY A 100 -13.85 -8.56 -6.97
CA GLY A 100 -13.60 -7.21 -7.47
C GLY A 100 -12.28 -6.62 -7.01
N ALA A 101 -12.06 -5.36 -7.39
CA ALA A 101 -10.86 -4.62 -7.04
C ALA A 101 -10.83 -4.29 -5.54
N VAL A 102 -9.71 -4.58 -4.89
CA VAL A 102 -9.52 -4.42 -3.45
C VAL A 102 -8.22 -3.73 -3.13
N LEU A 103 -8.24 -2.95 -2.05
CA LEU A 103 -7.07 -2.38 -1.43
C LEU A 103 -7.02 -2.90 0.02
N VAL A 104 -5.91 -3.56 0.39
CA VAL A 104 -5.67 -4.03 1.77
C VAL A 104 -4.51 -3.27 2.37
N GLU A 105 -4.47 -3.20 3.71
CA GLU A 105 -3.40 -2.53 4.45
C GLU A 105 -2.85 -3.41 5.57
N ASP A 106 -1.53 -3.51 5.61
CA ASP A 106 -0.77 -4.05 6.73
C ASP A 106 0.17 -3.00 7.31
N THR A 107 0.41 -3.10 8.62
CA THR A 107 1.29 -2.20 9.36
C THR A 107 2.24 -3.06 10.18
N CYS A 108 3.51 -2.66 10.22
CA CYS A 108 4.52 -3.29 11.03
C CYS A 108 5.28 -2.24 11.84
N LEU A 109 5.72 -2.64 13.03
CA LEU A 109 6.74 -1.94 13.80
C LEU A 109 7.99 -2.82 13.88
N CYS A 110 9.08 -2.34 13.29
CA CYS A 110 10.27 -3.14 13.03
C CYS A 110 11.46 -2.59 13.81
N PHE A 111 12.07 -3.39 14.68
CA PHE A 111 13.24 -2.97 15.44
C PHE A 111 14.51 -3.41 14.73
N ASN A 112 15.44 -2.48 14.48
CA ASN A 112 16.66 -2.80 13.72
C ASN A 112 17.55 -3.80 14.48
N ALA A 113 17.65 -3.65 15.80
CA ALA A 113 18.37 -4.57 16.67
C ALA A 113 17.82 -6.01 16.69
N LEU A 114 16.56 -6.20 16.30
CA LEU A 114 15.91 -7.52 16.17
C LEU A 114 15.68 -7.91 14.70
N HIS A 115 16.47 -7.34 13.78
CA HIS A 115 16.40 -7.63 12.35
C HIS A 115 14.98 -7.47 11.76
N GLY A 116 14.25 -6.45 12.21
CA GLY A 116 12.91 -6.13 11.72
C GLY A 116 11.75 -6.74 12.52
N LEU A 117 12.03 -7.62 13.49
CA LEU A 117 11.03 -8.08 14.45
C LEU A 117 10.67 -6.97 15.45
N PRO A 118 9.46 -6.96 16.05
CA PRO A 118 8.39 -7.95 15.88
C PRO A 118 7.70 -7.95 14.52
N GLY A 119 7.87 -6.90 13.71
CA GLY A 119 7.16 -6.78 12.43
C GLY A 119 5.68 -6.55 12.70
N PHE A 120 4.84 -7.55 12.45
CA PHE A 120 3.42 -7.54 12.81
C PHE A 120 3.24 -7.53 14.33
N GLU A 121 3.08 -6.34 14.87
CA GLU A 121 3.25 -6.06 16.30
C GLU A 121 2.00 -6.30 17.13
N LYS A 122 0.83 -6.44 16.51
CA LYS A 122 -0.48 -6.61 17.17
C LYS A 122 -0.43 -7.62 18.33
N TRP A 123 0.17 -8.78 18.10
CA TRP A 123 0.26 -9.84 19.11
C TRP A 123 1.23 -9.48 20.23
N PHE A 124 2.36 -8.86 19.90
CA PHE A 124 3.35 -8.40 20.88
C PHE A 124 2.76 -7.30 21.76
N LEU A 125 2.13 -6.29 21.16
CA LEU A 125 1.45 -5.23 21.90
C LEU A 125 0.37 -5.79 22.84
N GLN A 126 -0.44 -6.74 22.37
CA GLN A 126 -1.48 -7.36 23.21
C GLN A 126 -0.94 -8.13 24.41
N LYS A 127 0.22 -8.79 24.27
CA LYS A 127 0.79 -9.63 25.32
C LYS A 127 1.74 -8.89 26.25
N LEU A 128 2.50 -7.95 25.70
CA LEU A 128 3.57 -7.24 26.38
C LEU A 128 3.16 -5.83 26.85
N GLY A 129 2.12 -5.26 26.23
CA GLY A 129 1.81 -3.84 26.40
C GLY A 129 2.92 -2.93 25.87
N HIS A 130 2.75 -1.62 26.06
CA HIS A 130 3.74 -0.63 25.64
C HIS A 130 5.07 -0.77 26.40
N GLU A 131 5.02 -1.03 27.70
CA GLU A 131 6.22 -1.24 28.51
C GLU A 131 7.01 -2.46 28.01
N GLY A 132 6.33 -3.58 27.80
CA GLY A 132 6.99 -4.79 27.34
C GLY A 132 7.54 -4.67 25.92
N LEU A 133 6.87 -3.94 25.01
CA LEU A 133 7.42 -3.60 23.69
C LEU A 133 8.73 -2.80 23.79
N ASN A 134 8.81 -1.83 24.70
CA ASN A 134 10.06 -1.11 24.96
C ASN A 134 11.13 -2.04 25.56
N ASN A 135 10.74 -2.88 26.52
CA ASN A 135 11.64 -3.81 27.21
C ASN A 135 12.21 -4.90 26.29
N MET A 136 11.57 -5.23 25.16
CA MET A 136 12.15 -6.12 24.15
C MET A 136 13.54 -5.66 23.68
N LEU A 137 13.81 -4.35 23.75
CA LEU A 137 15.09 -3.78 23.39
C LEU A 137 16.03 -3.54 24.56
N ALA A 138 15.67 -3.88 25.81
CA ALA A 138 16.45 -3.53 27.01
C ALA A 138 17.93 -3.95 26.92
N ALA A 139 18.22 -5.13 26.39
CA ALA A 139 19.57 -5.66 26.23
C ALA A 139 20.39 -5.04 25.08
N TYR A 140 19.74 -4.27 24.21
CA TYR A 140 20.34 -3.73 22.99
C TYR A 140 20.65 -2.25 23.15
N LYS A 141 21.85 -1.82 22.75
CA LYS A 141 22.20 -0.39 22.70
C LYS A 141 21.43 0.34 21.60
N ASP A 142 21.26 -0.33 20.46
CA ASP A 142 20.49 0.19 19.34
C ASP A 142 18.99 0.16 19.67
N LYS A 143 18.38 1.35 19.66
CA LYS A 143 16.94 1.55 19.85
C LYS A 143 16.25 1.99 18.55
N SER A 144 16.99 2.04 17.44
CA SER A 144 16.44 2.45 16.16
C SER A 144 15.42 1.43 15.67
N ALA A 145 14.37 1.97 15.06
CA ALA A 145 13.24 1.21 14.55
C ALA A 145 12.62 1.95 13.38
N TYR A 146 11.75 1.27 12.65
CA TYR A 146 10.95 1.90 11.63
C TYR A 146 9.52 1.40 11.67
N ALA A 147 8.62 2.33 11.39
CA ALA A 147 7.23 2.02 11.09
C ALA A 147 7.10 1.73 9.60
N LEU A 148 6.45 0.62 9.25
CA LEU A 148 6.22 0.18 7.88
C LEU A 148 4.71 0.10 7.62
N CYS A 149 4.25 0.67 6.52
CA CYS A 149 2.91 0.47 6.00
C CYS A 149 3.00 -0.13 4.61
N VAL A 150 2.27 -1.22 4.39
CA VAL A 150 2.17 -1.87 3.08
C VAL A 150 0.71 -1.86 2.66
N PHE A 151 0.43 -1.19 1.54
CA PHE A 151 -0.82 -1.33 0.83
C PHE A 151 -0.64 -2.30 -0.33
N SER A 152 -1.62 -3.16 -0.56
CA SER A 152 -1.65 -4.04 -1.75
C SER A 152 -2.96 -3.86 -2.50
N LEU A 153 -2.86 -3.52 -3.79
CA LEU A 153 -3.99 -3.37 -4.71
C LEU A 153 -4.08 -4.61 -5.60
N ALA A 154 -5.22 -5.29 -5.57
CA ALA A 154 -5.55 -6.30 -6.57
C ALA A 154 -6.75 -5.80 -7.38
N LEU A 155 -6.68 -5.88 -8.71
CA LEU A 155 -7.76 -5.40 -9.60
C LEU A 155 -8.93 -6.39 -9.72
N GLY A 156 -8.80 -7.58 -9.16
CA GLY A 156 -9.81 -8.63 -9.15
C GLY A 156 -9.20 -10.00 -8.88
N PRO A 157 -10.02 -11.06 -8.81
CA PRO A 157 -9.52 -12.43 -8.71
C PRO A 157 -8.54 -12.78 -9.84
N GLY A 158 -7.39 -13.36 -9.50
CA GLY A 158 -6.38 -13.80 -10.46
C GLY A 158 -5.43 -12.71 -10.99
N PHE A 159 -5.64 -11.44 -10.63
CA PHE A 159 -4.69 -10.36 -10.93
C PHE A 159 -3.55 -10.36 -9.90
N GLU A 160 -2.32 -10.15 -10.37
CA GLU A 160 -1.17 -10.02 -9.47
C GLU A 160 -1.26 -8.70 -8.69
N PRO A 161 -1.21 -8.73 -7.35
CA PRO A 161 -1.32 -7.50 -6.56
C PRO A 161 -0.11 -6.58 -6.73
N THR A 162 -0.36 -5.28 -6.81
CA THR A 162 0.68 -4.24 -6.78
C THR A 162 0.85 -3.75 -5.34
N THR A 163 2.09 -3.74 -4.83
CA THR A 163 2.43 -3.30 -3.47
C THR A 163 2.92 -1.85 -3.42
N PHE A 164 2.51 -1.13 -2.38
CA PHE A 164 2.92 0.25 -2.10
C PHE A 164 3.43 0.34 -0.67
N VAL A 165 4.72 0.60 -0.52
CA VAL A 165 5.39 0.58 0.77
C VAL A 165 5.73 2.00 1.24
N GLY A 166 5.33 2.35 2.45
CA GLY A 166 5.73 3.56 3.13
C GLY A 166 6.46 3.24 4.42
N ARG A 167 7.56 3.94 4.69
CA ARG A 167 8.41 3.71 5.86
C ARG A 167 8.74 5.03 6.54
N THR A 168 8.73 5.06 7.87
CA THR A 168 9.23 6.18 8.68
C THR A 168 10.24 5.66 9.68
N GLU A 169 11.46 6.20 9.63
CA GLU A 169 12.50 5.91 10.61
C GLU A 169 12.21 6.58 11.96
N GLY A 170 12.74 5.99 13.02
CA GLY A 170 12.63 6.50 14.36
C GLY A 170 13.35 5.63 15.37
N LYS A 171 12.89 5.71 16.61
CA LYS A 171 13.40 4.94 17.73
C LYS A 171 12.29 4.53 18.69
N ILE A 172 12.55 3.43 19.39
CA ILE A 172 11.70 2.96 20.47
C ILE A 172 12.06 3.65 21.77
N VAL A 173 11.06 4.22 22.43
CA VAL A 173 11.20 5.01 23.65
C VAL A 173 10.20 4.54 24.71
N PRO A 174 10.42 4.86 26.00
CA PRO A 174 9.39 4.66 27.01
C PRO A 174 8.09 5.34 26.60
N ALA A 175 6.96 4.69 26.89
CA ALA A 175 5.66 5.10 26.42
C ALA A 175 5.31 6.53 26.88
N ARG A 176 4.90 7.39 25.94
CA ARG A 176 4.38 8.74 26.21
C ARG A 176 3.17 9.06 25.34
N GLY A 177 2.28 9.90 25.85
CA GLY A 177 1.03 10.26 25.17
C GLY A 177 -0.11 9.25 25.40
N PRO A 178 -1.29 9.48 24.79
CA PRO A 178 -2.46 8.62 24.93
C PRO A 178 -2.23 7.21 24.35
N ALA A 179 -2.64 6.18 25.11
CA ALA A 179 -2.50 4.77 24.71
C ALA A 179 -3.66 4.25 23.84
N ASP A 180 -4.34 5.13 23.11
CA ASP A 180 -5.58 4.82 22.43
C ASP A 180 -5.36 4.15 21.06
N PHE A 181 -4.20 4.33 20.41
CA PHE A 181 -3.92 3.76 19.09
C PHE A 181 -2.60 2.99 19.01
N GLY A 182 -2.71 1.66 19.09
CA GLY A 182 -1.61 0.76 18.76
C GLY A 182 -0.36 1.04 19.59
N TRP A 183 0.78 1.05 18.92
CA TRP A 183 2.12 1.23 19.48
C TRP A 183 2.63 2.68 19.37
N ASP A 184 1.79 3.61 18.92
CA ASP A 184 2.15 5.03 18.79
C ASP A 184 2.86 5.61 20.04
N PRO A 185 2.51 5.24 21.29
CA PRO A 185 3.18 5.77 22.47
C PRO A 185 4.65 5.41 22.59
N VAL A 186 5.12 4.34 21.95
CA VAL A 186 6.52 3.86 22.10
C VAL A 186 7.40 4.19 20.91
N PHE A 187 6.85 4.81 19.86
CA PHE A 187 7.61 5.15 18.66
C PHE A 187 7.77 6.67 18.53
N GLN A 188 9.03 7.11 18.53
CA GLN A 188 9.41 8.50 18.26
C GLN A 188 10.04 8.56 16.86
N PRO A 189 9.38 9.21 15.87
CA PRO A 189 9.94 9.35 14.54
C PRO A 189 11.18 10.26 14.56
N ASP A 190 12.09 10.03 13.62
CA ASP A 190 13.28 10.88 13.46
C ASP A 190 12.88 12.32 13.14
N GLY A 191 13.63 13.27 13.71
CA GLY A 191 13.35 14.71 13.57
C GLY A 191 12.22 15.24 14.47
N SER A 192 11.68 14.42 15.37
CA SER A 192 10.67 14.81 16.37
C SER A 192 11.14 14.47 17.78
N ASP A 193 10.74 15.28 18.76
CA ASP A 193 10.85 14.98 20.20
C ASP A 193 9.60 14.27 20.76
N PHE A 194 8.52 14.26 19.99
CA PHE A 194 7.24 13.67 20.34
C PHE A 194 7.12 12.25 19.80
N THR A 195 6.49 11.36 20.58
CA THR A 195 6.00 10.08 20.07
C THR A 195 4.83 10.31 19.12
N TYR A 196 4.47 9.31 18.30
CA TYR A 196 3.27 9.44 17.46
C TYR A 196 2.00 9.68 18.27
N ALA A 197 1.91 9.19 19.50
CA ALA A 197 0.74 9.41 20.35
C ALA A 197 0.68 10.86 20.87
N GLU A 198 1.82 11.51 21.07
CA GLU A 198 1.89 12.92 21.49
C GLU A 198 1.60 13.89 20.33
N MET A 199 1.67 13.44 19.07
CA MET A 199 1.44 14.27 17.90
C MET A 199 -0.07 14.45 17.61
N PRO A 200 -0.49 15.68 17.25
CA PRO A 200 -1.77 15.89 16.58
C PRO A 200 -1.90 15.01 15.32
N LYS A 201 -3.10 14.49 15.06
CA LYS A 201 -3.36 13.54 13.95
C LYS A 201 -2.92 14.09 12.58
N ASP A 202 -3.17 15.37 12.33
CA ASP A 202 -2.79 16.06 11.10
C ASP A 202 -1.28 16.21 10.95
N GLU A 203 -0.55 16.52 12.01
CA GLU A 203 0.92 16.55 12.01
C GLU A 203 1.53 15.17 11.79
N LYS A 204 1.02 14.14 12.50
CA LYS A 204 1.42 12.75 12.28
C LYS A 204 1.22 12.34 10.82
N ASN A 205 0.07 12.68 10.24
CA ASN A 205 -0.28 12.33 8.86
C ASN A 205 0.55 13.05 7.79
N LYS A 206 1.40 14.02 8.13
CA LYS A 206 2.37 14.60 7.19
C LYS A 206 3.61 13.72 7.03
N ILE A 207 4.01 13.01 8.08
CA ILE A 207 5.27 12.27 8.14
C ILE A 207 5.10 10.74 8.20
N SER A 208 3.89 10.26 8.43
CA SER A 208 3.64 8.85 8.74
C SER A 208 3.96 7.92 7.57
N HIS A 209 4.40 6.72 7.94
CA HIS A 209 4.57 5.57 7.07
C HIS A 209 3.31 5.29 6.23
N ARG A 210 2.12 5.41 6.82
CA ARG A 210 0.83 5.30 6.13
C ARG A 210 0.64 6.38 5.06
N ARG A 211 0.95 7.65 5.37
CA ARG A 211 0.90 8.74 4.38
C ARG A 211 1.83 8.46 3.21
N ARG A 212 3.07 8.08 3.48
CA ARG A 212 4.08 7.77 2.45
C ARG A 212 3.62 6.63 1.53
N ALA A 213 2.95 5.61 2.08
CA ALA A 213 2.40 4.52 1.28
C ALA A 213 1.20 4.97 0.43
N LEU A 214 0.28 5.75 1.02
CA LEU A 214 -0.90 6.27 0.33
C LEU A 214 -0.56 7.31 -0.75
N ASP A 215 0.51 8.09 -0.59
CA ASP A 215 0.99 8.96 -1.65
C ASP A 215 1.38 8.14 -2.90
N LYS A 216 2.03 6.98 -2.72
CA LYS A 216 2.33 6.05 -3.82
C LYS A 216 1.08 5.44 -4.44
N VAL A 217 0.08 5.08 -3.63
CA VAL A 217 -1.23 4.63 -4.13
C VAL A 217 -1.86 5.72 -4.99
N ARG A 218 -1.88 6.97 -4.51
CA ARG A 218 -2.44 8.10 -5.26
C ARG A 218 -1.71 8.33 -6.58
N ASP A 219 -0.39 8.27 -6.56
CA ASP A 219 0.42 8.48 -7.76
C ASP A 219 0.17 7.38 -8.79
N HIS A 220 0.03 6.12 -8.35
CA HIS A 220 -0.40 5.01 -9.21
C HIS A 220 -1.79 5.25 -9.82
N PHE A 221 -2.77 5.70 -9.03
CA PHE A 221 -4.11 5.98 -9.58
C PHE A 221 -4.11 7.13 -10.59
N ARG A 222 -3.22 8.12 -10.44
CA ARG A 222 -3.06 9.23 -11.38
C ARG A 222 -2.38 8.82 -12.68
N GLU A 223 -1.44 7.87 -12.61
CA GLU A 223 -0.69 7.37 -13.76
C GLU A 223 -1.60 6.59 -14.73
N TYR A 224 -2.51 5.77 -14.20
CA TYR A 224 -3.36 4.85 -14.95
C TYR A 224 -4.82 5.32 -15.16
N ASP A 225 -5.09 6.61 -14.89
CA ASP A 225 -6.41 7.25 -15.07
C ASP A 225 -7.60 6.32 -14.76
N PHE A 226 -7.67 5.84 -13.52
CA PHE A 226 -8.69 4.85 -13.15
C PHE A 226 -10.09 5.45 -13.25
N VAL A 227 -10.92 4.89 -14.12
CA VAL A 227 -12.33 5.30 -14.30
C VAL A 227 -13.26 4.19 -13.81
N VAL A 228 -14.24 4.54 -12.98
CA VAL A 228 -15.33 3.62 -12.63
C VAL A 228 -16.46 3.79 -13.64
N ARG A 229 -16.79 2.74 -14.39
CA ARG A 229 -17.94 2.71 -15.30
C ARG A 229 -18.88 1.58 -14.88
N ASN A 230 -20.11 1.93 -14.50
CA ASN A 230 -21.15 0.94 -14.22
C ASN A 230 -21.71 0.46 -15.56
N ASP A 231 -21.57 -0.82 -15.88
CA ASP A 231 -22.31 -1.47 -16.97
C ASP A 231 -23.77 -1.67 -16.52
N ASP A 232 -24.54 -0.59 -16.38
CA ASP A 232 -26.00 -0.66 -16.23
C ASP A 232 -26.72 -0.55 -17.60
N SER A 233 -26.00 -0.77 -18.70
CA SER A 233 -26.60 -0.94 -20.03
C SER A 233 -26.97 -2.41 -20.30
N GLN A 234 -27.96 -2.90 -19.54
CA GLN A 234 -28.84 -4.00 -19.94
C GLN A 234 -30.27 -3.47 -19.79
N VAL A 235 -30.72 -2.73 -20.80
CA VAL A 235 -32.14 -2.53 -21.13
C VAL A 235 -32.35 -3.17 -22.49
#